data_AF-A0A2G2I4G4-F1
#
_entry.id   AF-A0A2G2I4G4-F1
#
_cell.length_a   1.000
_cell.length_b   1.000
_cell.length_c   1.000
_cell.angle_alpha   90.00
_cell.angle_beta   90.00
_cell.angle_gamma   90.00
#
_symmetry.space_group_name_H-M   'P 1'
#
loop_
_entity.id
_entity.type
_entity.pdbx_description
1 polymer ?
#
loop_
_entity_poly.entity_id
_entity_poly.type
_entity_poly.pdbx_seq_one_letter_code
_entity_poly.pdbx_strand_id
1 'polypeptide(L)'
;MTEPLPISIYVCDDLTKQFVKINSITNKLVAQFNFQAMTANWYGDEDNIPFIQLLLETPQGFINQKEQQKEKQQTKQVQTVKTHSDDVFSFIDDKESQLLIYTIAITESEQVLLAQQAKLLAGLLQIKLQKVLNIIAKQLNLKPI
;
A
#
# COMPACT_ATOMS: atom_id res chain seq x y z
N MET A 1 20.34 -15.03 -0.67
CA MET A 1 18.90 -14.78 -0.88
C MET A 1 18.47 -13.83 0.21
N THR A 2 17.94 -12.65 -0.13
CA THR A 2 17.43 -11.68 0.85
C THR A 2 15.97 -11.98 1.11
N GLU A 3 15.60 -12.22 2.36
CA GLU A 3 14.21 -12.36 2.77
C GLU A 3 13.44 -11.08 2.44
N PRO A 4 12.17 -11.18 1.98
CA PRO A 4 11.36 -10.02 1.67
C PRO A 4 11.08 -9.23 2.95
N LEU A 5 11.16 -7.90 2.86
CA LEU A 5 10.81 -7.02 3.97
C LEU A 5 9.29 -7.10 4.27
N PRO A 6 8.88 -7.05 5.55
CA PRO A 6 7.46 -7.17 5.92
C PRO A 6 6.55 -6.12 5.28
N ILE A 7 7.02 -4.88 5.13
CA ILE A 7 6.29 -3.83 4.39
C ILE A 7 6.87 -3.72 2.98
N SER A 8 6.04 -3.90 1.96
CA SER A 8 6.40 -3.76 0.55
C SER A 8 5.52 -2.73 -0.15
N ILE A 9 6.06 -2.06 -1.17
CA ILE A 9 5.34 -1.09 -2.01
C ILE A 9 5.51 -1.49 -3.48
N TYR A 10 4.41 -1.68 -4.18
CA TYR A 10 4.38 -1.91 -5.62
C TYR A 10 3.67 -0.76 -6.31
N VAL A 11 4.11 -0.45 -7.52
CA VAL A 11 3.60 0.65 -8.33
C VAL A 11 3.19 0.08 -9.67
N CYS A 12 1.98 0.40 -10.14
CA CYS A 12 1.56 -0.05 -11.45
C CYS A 12 2.41 0.57 -12.57
N ASP A 13 2.42 -0.11 -13.73
CA ASP A 13 3.27 0.28 -14.85
C ASP A 13 2.96 1.69 -15.38
N ASP A 14 1.69 2.09 -15.34
CA ASP A 14 1.27 3.41 -15.84
C ASP A 14 1.83 4.54 -14.98
N LEU A 15 1.77 4.40 -13.65
CA LEU A 15 2.39 5.37 -12.74
C LEU A 15 3.93 5.38 -12.88
N THR A 16 4.54 4.22 -13.14
CA THR A 16 5.98 4.11 -13.38
C THR A 16 6.41 4.84 -14.65
N LYS A 17 5.62 4.75 -15.73
CA LYS A 17 5.85 5.47 -16.99
C LYS A 17 5.64 6.98 -16.82
N GLN A 18 4.63 7.37 -16.04
CA GLN A 18 4.29 8.78 -15.82
C GLN A 18 5.29 9.49 -14.89
N PHE A 19 5.79 8.79 -13.87
CA PHE A 19 6.65 9.37 -12.84
C PHE A 19 7.99 8.63 -12.76
N VAL A 20 8.98 9.07 -13.56
CA VAL A 20 10.30 8.42 -13.72
C VAL A 20 11.00 8.08 -12.39
N LYS A 21 10.83 8.89 -11.34
CA LYS A 21 11.49 8.69 -10.04
C LYS A 21 10.68 7.86 -9.04
N ILE A 22 9.46 7.43 -9.38
CA ILE A 22 8.53 6.81 -8.42
C ILE A 22 9.13 5.57 -7.78
N ASN A 23 9.75 4.68 -8.55
CA ASN A 23 10.38 3.46 -8.03
C ASN A 23 11.55 3.76 -7.08
N SER A 24 12.37 4.78 -7.41
CA SER A 24 13.46 5.18 -6.51
C SER A 24 12.92 5.75 -5.20
N ILE A 25 11.82 6.50 -5.26
CA ILE A 25 11.16 7.07 -4.07
C ILE A 25 10.51 5.96 -3.24
N THR A 26 9.74 5.06 -3.86
CA THR A 26 9.07 3.97 -3.14
C THR A 26 10.07 3.01 -2.53
N ASN A 27 11.18 2.68 -3.20
CA ASN A 27 12.25 1.86 -2.59
C ASN A 27 12.84 2.50 -1.33
N LYS A 28 13.03 3.83 -1.33
CA LYS A 28 13.47 4.55 -0.12
C LYS A 28 12.42 4.52 0.97
N LEU A 29 11.15 4.69 0.60
CA LEU A 29 10.02 4.63 1.53
C LEU A 29 9.85 3.22 2.13
N VAL A 30 10.04 2.15 1.36
CA VAL A 30 10.07 0.77 1.87
C VAL A 30 11.11 0.64 2.98
N ALA A 31 12.35 1.05 2.73
CA ALA A 31 13.41 0.98 3.73
C ALA A 31 13.07 1.83 4.98
N GLN A 32 12.56 3.06 4.78
CA GLN A 32 12.16 3.95 5.86
C GLN A 32 11.04 3.37 6.72
N PHE A 33 9.96 2.88 6.11
CA PHE A 33 8.80 2.37 6.84
C PHE A 33 9.12 1.08 7.58
N ASN A 34 9.90 0.16 7.00
CA ASN A 34 10.34 -1.02 7.73
C ASN A 34 11.22 -0.66 8.94
N PHE A 35 12.11 0.33 8.80
CA PHE A 35 12.89 0.82 9.94
C PHE A 35 12.01 1.45 11.03
N GLN A 36 11.01 2.25 10.64
CA GLN A 36 10.07 2.85 11.58
C GLN A 36 9.19 1.78 12.26
N ALA A 37 8.68 0.80 11.53
CA ALA A 37 7.90 -0.31 12.07
C ALA A 37 8.72 -1.14 13.06
N MET A 38 9.99 -1.43 12.72
CA MET A 38 10.93 -2.12 13.62
C MET A 38 11.13 -1.33 14.92
N THR A 39 11.41 -0.01 14.83
CA THR A 39 11.59 0.85 16.03
C THR A 39 10.30 1.05 16.82
N ALA A 40 9.13 0.93 16.18
CA ALA A 40 7.82 0.89 16.81
C ALA A 40 7.42 -0.49 17.36
N ASN A 41 8.33 -1.48 17.28
CA ASN A 41 8.14 -2.85 17.77
C ASN A 41 7.02 -3.61 17.04
N TRP A 42 6.79 -3.34 15.75
CA TRP A 42 5.84 -4.11 14.93
C TRP A 42 6.30 -5.54 14.68
N TYR A 43 7.61 -5.77 14.72
CA TYR A 43 8.25 -7.07 14.47
C TYR A 43 8.74 -7.74 15.76
N GLY A 44 8.23 -7.31 16.92
CA GLY A 44 8.68 -7.82 18.22
C GLY A 44 8.17 -9.24 18.53
N ASP A 45 7.11 -9.68 17.85
CA ASP A 45 6.64 -11.06 17.85
C ASP A 45 7.10 -11.73 16.55
N GLU A 46 8.21 -12.46 16.62
CA GLU A 46 8.85 -13.09 15.46
C GLU A 46 7.95 -14.17 14.81
N ASP A 47 7.03 -14.75 15.57
CA ASP A 47 6.10 -15.77 15.08
C ASP A 47 4.89 -15.16 14.35
N ASN A 48 4.61 -13.87 14.55
CA ASN A 48 3.43 -13.17 14.03
C ASN A 48 3.76 -11.82 13.39
N ILE A 49 4.79 -11.76 12.55
CA ILE A 49 5.15 -10.55 11.81
C ILE A 49 4.04 -10.23 10.78
N PRO A 50 3.44 -9.01 10.81
CA PRO A 50 2.46 -8.62 9.82
C PRO A 50 3.13 -8.29 8.48
N PHE A 51 2.79 -9.04 7.44
CA PHE A 51 3.20 -8.73 6.08
C PHE A 51 2.17 -7.82 5.42
N ILE A 52 2.63 -6.65 4.95
CA ILE A 52 1.79 -5.59 4.40
C ILE A 52 2.29 -5.26 2.99
N GLN A 53 1.39 -5.36 2.02
CA GLN A 53 1.66 -4.99 0.64
C GLN A 53 0.84 -3.76 0.25
N LEU A 54 1.52 -2.68 -0.10
CA LEU A 54 0.90 -1.43 -0.55
C LEU A 54 0.98 -1.35 -2.07
N LEU A 55 -0.17 -1.41 -2.75
CA LEU A 55 -0.30 -1.31 -4.20
C LEU A 55 -0.70 0.12 -4.58
N LEU A 56 0.17 0.84 -5.28
CA LEU A 56 -0.12 2.15 -5.84
C LEU A 56 -0.71 2.01 -7.25
N GLU A 57 -1.93 2.50 -7.43
CA GLU A 57 -2.70 2.38 -8.67
C GLU A 57 -3.12 3.74 -9.22
N THR A 58 -3.39 3.76 -10.53
CA THR A 58 -4.15 4.86 -11.15
C THR A 58 -5.62 4.80 -10.69
N PRO A 59 -6.41 5.88 -10.85
CA PRO A 59 -7.83 5.88 -10.48
C PRO A 59 -8.60 4.78 -11.21
N GLN A 60 -8.33 4.58 -12.50
CA GLN A 60 -8.93 3.52 -13.30
C GLN A 60 -8.45 2.14 -12.84
N GLY A 61 -7.14 1.95 -12.62
CA GLY A 61 -6.60 0.70 -12.09
C GLY A 61 -7.19 0.30 -10.74
N PHE A 62 -7.39 1.29 -9.86
CA PHE A 62 -8.01 1.11 -8.56
C PHE A 62 -9.47 0.65 -8.66
N ILE A 63 -10.28 1.28 -9.51
CA ILE A 63 -11.68 0.89 -9.73
C ILE A 63 -11.73 -0.54 -10.27
N ASN A 64 -10.96 -0.82 -11.33
CA ASN A 64 -10.92 -2.13 -11.97
C ASN A 64 -10.50 -3.23 -10.99
N GLN A 65 -9.45 -2.99 -10.17
CA GLN A 65 -9.06 -3.96 -9.15
C GLN A 65 -10.15 -4.13 -8.09
N LYS A 66 -10.77 -3.04 -7.62
CA LYS A 66 -11.82 -3.12 -6.61
C LYS A 66 -13.03 -3.94 -7.09
N GLU A 67 -13.42 -3.77 -8.35
CA GLU A 67 -14.50 -4.54 -8.97
C GLU A 67 -14.12 -6.01 -9.11
N GLN A 68 -12.92 -6.32 -9.64
CA GLN A 68 -12.43 -7.69 -9.74
C GLN A 68 -12.38 -8.41 -8.39
N GLN A 69 -11.93 -7.72 -7.33
CA GLN A 69 -11.90 -8.34 -5.99
C GLN A 69 -13.31 -8.55 -5.42
N LYS A 70 -14.27 -7.67 -5.71
CA LYS A 70 -15.69 -7.87 -5.33
C LYS A 70 -16.31 -9.06 -6.06
N GLU A 71 -16.02 -9.25 -7.35
CA GLU A 71 -16.46 -10.42 -8.11
C GLU A 71 -15.87 -11.72 -7.54
N LYS A 72 -14.58 -11.70 -7.19
CA LYS A 72 -13.92 -12.84 -6.52
C LYS A 72 -14.50 -13.13 -5.14
N GLN A 73 -14.91 -12.10 -4.40
CA GLN A 73 -15.60 -12.27 -3.12
C GLN A 73 -16.97 -12.95 -3.30
N GLN A 74 -17.73 -12.59 -4.34
CA GLN A 74 -19.02 -13.23 -4.66
C GLN A 74 -18.85 -14.70 -5.04
N THR A 75 -17.71 -15.06 -5.66
CA THR A 75 -17.34 -16.44 -6.01
C THR A 75 -16.59 -17.19 -4.91
N LYS A 76 -16.50 -16.62 -3.69
CA LYS A 76 -15.82 -17.17 -2.49
C LYS A 76 -14.32 -17.43 -2.66
N GLN A 77 -13.63 -16.69 -3.52
CA GLN A 77 -12.18 -16.81 -3.77
C GLN A 77 -11.33 -15.73 -3.10
N VAL A 78 -11.95 -14.80 -2.36
CA VAL A 78 -11.24 -13.76 -1.58
C VAL A 78 -11.98 -13.50 -0.27
N GLN A 79 -11.22 -13.47 0.83
CA GLN A 79 -11.69 -12.99 2.12
C GLN A 79 -11.87 -11.47 2.12
N THR A 80 -13.14 -11.05 2.09
CA THR A 80 -13.69 -9.73 2.43
C THR A 80 -12.91 -8.50 1.97
N VAL A 81 -13.36 -7.88 0.86
CA VAL A 81 -12.90 -6.55 0.45
C VAL A 81 -13.39 -5.50 1.45
N LYS A 82 -12.48 -4.77 2.08
CA LYS A 82 -12.78 -3.69 3.04
C LYS A 82 -12.40 -2.34 2.45
N THR A 83 -13.35 -1.41 2.40
CA THR A 83 -13.07 -0.02 1.99
C THR A 83 -12.70 0.81 3.23
N HIS A 84 -11.60 1.57 3.15
CA HIS A 84 -11.14 2.45 4.24
C HIS A 84 -11.35 3.93 3.91
N SER A 85 -11.27 4.29 2.63
CA SER A 85 -11.46 5.63 2.08
C SER A 85 -11.91 5.53 0.62
N ASP A 86 -12.25 6.65 -0.01
CA ASP A 86 -12.60 6.72 -1.44
C ASP A 86 -11.43 6.25 -2.34
N ASP A 87 -10.21 6.43 -1.87
CA ASP A 87 -8.95 6.12 -2.56
C ASP A 87 -8.15 4.97 -1.93
N VAL A 88 -8.73 4.23 -0.96
CA VAL A 88 -8.06 3.10 -0.29
C VAL A 88 -9.02 1.96 0.01
N PHE A 89 -8.68 0.75 -0.45
CA PHE A 89 -9.33 -0.49 0.00
C PHE A 89 -8.28 -1.56 0.32
N SER A 90 -8.68 -2.58 1.08
CA SER A 90 -7.85 -3.74 1.37
C SER A 90 -8.60 -5.04 1.14
N PHE A 91 -7.85 -6.11 0.97
CA PHE A 91 -8.33 -7.48 0.93
C PHE A 91 -7.21 -8.41 1.41
N ILE A 92 -7.57 -9.63 1.79
CA ILE A 92 -6.60 -10.67 2.17
C ILE A 92 -6.50 -11.62 0.99
N ASP A 93 -5.28 -12.02 0.63
CA ASP A 93 -5.10 -13.07 -0.38
C ASP A 93 -5.47 -14.42 0.25
N ASP A 94 -6.35 -15.16 -0.40
CA ASP A 94 -6.77 -16.50 0.04
C ASP A 94 -5.59 -17.50 0.05
N LYS A 95 -4.53 -17.23 -0.71
CA LYS A 95 -3.33 -18.07 -0.77
C LYS A 95 -2.33 -17.80 0.35
N GLU A 96 -2.28 -16.56 0.84
CA GLU A 96 -1.36 -16.11 1.88
C GLU A 96 -2.15 -15.41 2.98
N SER A 97 -2.73 -16.20 3.89
CA SER A 97 -3.68 -15.71 4.90
C SER A 97 -3.12 -14.65 5.87
N GLN A 98 -1.81 -14.42 5.86
CA GLN A 98 -1.12 -13.41 6.67
C GLN A 98 -0.73 -12.15 5.87
N LEU A 99 -0.89 -12.15 4.53
CA LEU A 99 -0.55 -11.01 3.69
C LEU A 99 -1.72 -10.03 3.60
N LEU A 100 -1.51 -8.83 4.14
CA LEU A 100 -2.47 -7.74 4.08
C LEU A 100 -2.21 -6.87 2.85
N ILE A 101 -3.09 -6.95 1.87
CA ILE A 101 -2.97 -6.18 0.63
C ILE A 101 -3.83 -4.92 0.71
N TYR A 102 -3.21 -3.77 0.53
CA TYR A 102 -3.85 -2.45 0.49
C TYR A 102 -3.63 -1.82 -0.87
N THR A 103 -4.71 -1.59 -1.61
CA THR A 103 -4.69 -0.84 -2.87
C THR A 103 -5.01 0.61 -2.62
N ILE A 104 -4.18 1.50 -3.15
CA ILE A 104 -4.20 2.95 -2.91
C ILE A 104 -4.19 3.66 -4.26
N ALA A 105 -5.20 4.47 -4.53
CA ALA A 105 -5.25 5.28 -5.74
C ALA A 105 -4.40 6.56 -5.58
N ILE A 106 -3.56 6.85 -6.57
CA ILE A 106 -3.10 8.22 -6.82
C ILE A 106 -4.20 8.91 -7.62
N THR A 107 -5.04 9.68 -6.93
CA THR A 107 -6.26 10.30 -7.46
C THR A 107 -5.96 11.23 -8.64
N GLU A 108 -6.97 11.51 -9.46
CA GLU A 108 -6.81 12.40 -10.62
C GLU A 108 -6.26 13.77 -10.21
N SER A 109 -6.80 14.36 -9.13
CA SER A 109 -6.33 15.64 -8.60
C SER A 109 -4.86 15.60 -8.17
N GLU A 110 -4.42 14.51 -7.54
CA GLU A 110 -3.02 14.32 -7.16
C GLU A 110 -2.13 14.16 -8.39
N GLN A 111 -2.55 13.41 -9.41
CA GLN A 111 -1.80 13.28 -10.66
C GLN A 111 -1.67 14.61 -11.40
N VAL A 112 -2.74 15.40 -11.46
CA VAL A 112 -2.71 16.75 -12.06
C VAL A 112 -1.74 17.65 -11.29
N LEU A 113 -1.76 17.61 -9.95
CA LEU A 113 -0.83 18.37 -9.12
C LEU A 113 0.63 17.94 -9.36
N LEU A 114 0.88 16.63 -9.44
CA LEU A 114 2.21 16.06 -9.66
C LEU A 114 2.74 16.34 -11.07
N ALA A 115 1.87 16.42 -12.07
CA ALA A 115 2.23 16.85 -13.41
C ALA A 115 2.71 18.31 -13.42
N GLN A 116 2.12 19.17 -12.58
CA GLN A 116 2.54 20.57 -12.44
C GLN A 116 3.78 20.73 -11.54
N GLN A 117 3.91 19.89 -10.50
CA GLN A 117 4.97 19.98 -9.51
C GLN A 117 5.54 18.62 -9.13
N ALA A 118 6.31 18.01 -10.04
CA ALA A 118 6.90 16.68 -9.84
C ALA A 118 7.79 16.55 -8.58
N LYS A 119 8.33 17.66 -8.06
CA LYS A 119 9.10 17.69 -6.80
C LYS A 119 8.28 17.26 -5.57
N LEU A 120 6.95 17.38 -5.63
CA LEU A 120 6.07 17.02 -4.53
C LEU A 120 5.85 15.51 -4.41
N LEU A 121 6.23 14.72 -5.43
CA LEU A 121 5.98 13.28 -5.49
C LEU A 121 6.45 12.54 -4.22
N ALA A 122 7.66 12.82 -3.76
CA ALA A 122 8.20 12.17 -2.58
C ALA A 122 7.40 12.48 -1.32
N GLY A 123 7.09 13.76 -1.08
CA GLY A 123 6.33 14.18 0.10
C GLY A 123 4.88 13.69 0.06
N LEU A 124 4.24 13.70 -1.12
CA LEU A 124 2.88 13.21 -1.31
C LEU A 124 2.80 11.72 -0.99
N LEU A 125 3.68 10.90 -1.60
CA LEU A 125 3.71 9.46 -1.35
C LEU A 125 4.01 9.15 0.10
N GLN A 126 4.98 9.83 0.72
CA GLN A 126 5.30 9.62 2.13
C GLN A 126 4.08 9.86 3.02
N ILE A 127 3.42 11.02 2.90
CA ILE A 127 2.26 11.37 3.74
C ILE A 127 1.11 10.40 3.50
N LYS A 128 0.82 10.07 2.23
CA LYS A 128 -0.29 9.20 1.87
C LYS A 128 -0.09 7.78 2.39
N LEU A 129 1.09 7.19 2.15
CA LEU A 129 1.40 5.84 2.61
C LEU A 129 1.52 5.75 4.13
N GLN A 130 2.11 6.74 4.78
CA GLN A 130 2.19 6.79 6.25
C GLN A 130 0.81 6.84 6.90
N LYS A 131 -0.15 7.58 6.32
CA LYS A 131 -1.55 7.57 6.79
C LYS A 131 -2.17 6.17 6.68
N VAL A 132 -1.95 5.47 5.58
CA VAL A 132 -2.45 4.10 5.40
C VAL A 132 -1.81 3.16 6.42
N LEU A 133 -0.49 3.22 6.61
CA LEU A 133 0.21 2.43 7.63
C LEU A 133 -0.31 2.71 9.04
N ASN A 134 -0.64 3.95 9.36
CA ASN A 134 -1.24 4.29 10.66
C ASN A 134 -2.67 3.76 10.84
N ILE A 135 -3.44 3.67 9.76
CA ILE A 135 -4.73 2.96 9.77
C ILE A 135 -4.52 1.47 10.04
N ILE A 136 -3.52 0.85 9.40
CA ILE A 136 -3.17 -0.56 9.60
C ILE A 136 -2.73 -0.80 11.03
N ALA A 137 -1.85 0.04 11.57
CA ALA A 137 -1.38 -0.04 12.94
C ALA A 137 -2.54 -0.07 13.93
N LYS A 138 -3.52 0.83 13.76
CA LYS A 138 -4.73 0.87 14.59
C LYS A 138 -5.56 -0.40 14.47
N GLN A 139 -5.65 -1.00 13.28
CA GLN A 139 -6.41 -2.25 13.07
C GLN A 139 -5.73 -3.47 13.68
N LEU A 140 -4.39 -3.47 13.73
CA LEU A 140 -3.57 -4.54 14.32
C LEU A 140 -3.21 -4.27 15.79
N ASN A 141 -3.71 -3.20 16.40
CA ASN A 141 -3.36 -2.76 17.75
C ASN A 141 -1.84 -2.52 17.96
N LEU A 142 -1.17 -2.02 16.91
CA LEU A 142 0.24 -1.63 16.90
C LEU A 142 0.41 -0.12 17.09
N LYS A 143 1.64 0.32 17.40
CA LYS A 143 1.98 1.74 17.52
C LYS A 143 2.02 2.41 16.14
N PRO A 144 1.51 3.63 15.96
CA PRO A 144 1.64 4.36 14.70
C PRO A 144 3.10 4.73 14.38
N ILE A 145 3.41 4.92 13.09
CA ILE A 145 4.73 5.27 12.53
C ILE A 145 4.71 6.51 11.64
#